data_AF-A0A7W8KGD2-F1
#
_entry.id   AF-A0A7W8KGD2-F1
#
_cell.length_a   1.000
_cell.length_b   1.000
_cell.length_c   1.000
_cell.angle_alpha   90.00
_cell.angle_beta   90.00
_cell.angle_gamma   90.00
#
_symmetry.space_group_name_H-M   'P 1'
#
loop_
_entity.id
_entity.type
_entity.pdbx_description
1 polymer ?
#
loop_
_entity_poly.entity_id
_entity_poly.type
_entity_poly.pdbx_seq_one_letter_code
_entity_poly.pdbx_strand_id
1 'polypeptide(L)'
;MSGPTPTSRIAKKARAGVPKTVWDLVFTFIIPILVLSPNILGSGISVAEQVFGGGRDGNVRAYVLAALIPVAYVVWDLVRNRTLSPVALIGGAGSVFSGALAFWFVDGFWFAVKDSARSYLTGVLFLISAATSVPLLRVFLDAASLGESPEHRAATQQAMRDPGVHRALALGTVVFAGVDLLGGVVNSIVNYVRVTAKFGTDDFNAQVAAVNAIMRVPGLIVSLAGIAVAFWIVQRAVQRRYGQGASLLEPAKLEAAMRERGELAEG
;
A
#
# COMPACT_ATOMS: atom_id res chain seq x y z
N MET A 1 37.45 -30.13 44.99
CA MET A 1 37.47 -29.35 43.73
C MET A 1 36.04 -29.23 43.24
N SER A 2 35.37 -28.13 43.59
CA SER A 2 33.97 -27.89 43.27
C SER A 2 33.89 -27.18 41.93
N GLY A 3 33.33 -27.84 40.91
CA GLY A 3 33.15 -27.27 39.57
C GLY A 3 32.11 -26.14 39.58
N PRO A 4 32.22 -25.14 38.68
CA PRO A 4 31.29 -24.02 38.65
C PRO A 4 29.93 -24.46 38.09
N THR A 5 28.87 -24.14 38.84
CA THR A 5 27.46 -24.29 38.47
C THR A 5 27.14 -23.48 37.21
N PRO A 6 26.47 -24.03 36.19
CA PRO A 6 26.08 -23.25 35.01
C PRO A 6 24.99 -22.26 35.40
N THR A 7 25.30 -20.97 35.31
CA THR A 7 24.34 -19.89 35.54
C THR A 7 23.32 -19.88 34.41
N SER A 8 22.10 -20.33 34.70
CA SER A 8 20.93 -20.20 33.83
C SER A 8 20.72 -18.73 33.46
N ARG A 9 21.07 -18.36 32.22
CA ARG A 9 20.67 -17.08 31.64
C ARG A 9 19.18 -17.15 31.34
N ILE A 10 18.36 -16.67 32.28
CA ILE A 10 16.94 -16.39 32.03
C ILE A 10 16.88 -15.39 30.87
N ALA A 11 16.48 -15.86 29.69
CA ALA A 11 16.24 -15.02 28.54
C ALA A 11 15.19 -13.96 28.89
N LYS A 12 15.55 -12.68 28.81
CA LYS A 12 14.61 -11.57 28.93
C LYS A 12 13.53 -11.76 27.86
N LYS A 13 12.31 -12.10 28.29
CA LYS A 13 11.12 -12.13 27.44
C LYS A 13 10.94 -10.75 26.82
N ALA A 14 11.25 -10.61 25.53
CA ALA A 14 11.05 -9.37 24.80
C ALA A 14 9.57 -8.96 24.97
N ARG A 15 9.32 -7.76 25.51
CA ARG A 15 7.95 -7.21 25.53
C ARG A 15 7.50 -7.13 24.08
N ALA A 16 6.47 -7.89 23.74
CA ALA A 16 5.84 -7.81 22.43
C ALA A 16 5.26 -6.40 22.27
N GLY A 17 5.99 -5.52 21.58
CA GLY A 17 5.48 -4.23 21.18
C GLY A 17 4.29 -4.41 20.23
N VAL A 18 3.43 -3.41 20.17
CA VAL A 18 2.33 -3.37 19.21
C VAL A 18 2.89 -3.52 17.78
N PRO A 19 2.34 -4.41 16.93
CA PRO A 19 2.83 -4.61 15.58
C PRO A 19 2.82 -3.31 14.75
N LYS A 20 3.80 -3.11 13.87
CA LYS A 20 3.87 -1.94 12.97
C LYS A 20 2.57 -1.74 12.18
N THR A 21 1.94 -2.83 11.74
CA THR A 21 0.67 -2.81 10.99
C THR A 21 -0.47 -2.13 11.75
N VAL A 22 -0.49 -2.25 13.08
CA VAL A 22 -1.48 -1.56 13.92
C VAL A 22 -1.19 -0.05 13.91
N TRP A 23 0.08 0.35 14.01
CA TRP A 23 0.46 1.76 13.88
C TRP A 23 0.15 2.33 12.50
N ASP A 24 0.45 1.57 11.44
CA ASP A 24 0.12 1.95 10.07
C ASP A 24 -1.39 2.22 9.95
N LEU A 25 -2.25 1.36 10.51
CA LEU A 25 -3.69 1.55 10.49
C LEU A 25 -4.13 2.78 11.33
N VAL A 26 -3.55 2.98 12.50
CA VAL A 26 -3.88 4.12 13.37
C VAL A 26 -3.63 5.44 12.66
N PHE A 27 -2.41 5.64 12.13
CA PHE A 27 -2.02 6.90 11.49
C PHE A 27 -2.68 7.11 10.13
N THR A 28 -2.95 6.05 9.38
CA THR A 28 -3.51 6.19 8.02
C THR A 28 -5.03 6.15 7.95
N PHE A 29 -5.71 5.78 9.03
CA PHE A 29 -7.16 5.60 9.05
C PHE A 29 -7.82 6.20 10.27
N ILE A 30 -7.46 5.72 11.46
CA ILE A 30 -8.18 6.05 12.69
C ILE A 30 -8.06 7.54 13.00
N ILE A 31 -6.83 8.06 13.04
CA ILE A 31 -6.62 9.47 13.41
C ILE A 31 -7.30 10.42 12.40
N PRO A 32 -7.12 10.30 11.07
CA PRO A 32 -7.80 11.18 10.11
C PRO A 32 -9.33 11.18 10.25
N ILE A 33 -9.95 10.01 10.47
CA ILE A 33 -11.42 9.93 10.66
C ILE A 33 -11.85 10.64 11.94
N LEU A 34 -11.10 10.47 13.03
CA LEU A 34 -11.39 11.14 14.28
C LEU A 34 -11.22 12.67 14.16
N VAL A 35 -10.22 13.13 13.41
CA VAL A 35 -10.00 14.57 13.17
C VAL A 35 -11.13 15.19 12.36
N LEU A 36 -11.67 14.47 11.37
CA LEU A 36 -12.78 14.93 10.54
C LEU A 36 -14.15 14.79 11.19
N SER A 37 -14.28 13.89 12.18
CA SER A 37 -15.59 13.63 12.79
C SER A 37 -16.05 14.85 13.61
N PRO A 38 -17.27 15.37 13.36
CA PRO A 38 -17.85 16.45 14.17
C PRO A 38 -18.24 15.98 15.57
N ASN A 39 -18.29 14.66 15.79
CA ASN A 39 -18.61 14.07 17.08
C ASN A 39 -17.74 12.82 17.29
N ILE A 40 -16.59 13.00 17.94
CA ILE A 40 -15.70 11.89 18.29
C ILE A 40 -16.43 10.96 19.26
N LEU A 41 -16.83 9.78 18.78
CA LEU A 41 -17.40 8.71 19.61
C LEU A 41 -18.65 9.10 20.42
N GLY A 42 -19.45 10.05 19.94
CA GLY A 42 -20.67 10.48 20.63
C GLY A 42 -20.46 11.43 21.81
N SER A 43 -19.21 11.89 22.04
CA SER A 43 -18.84 12.77 23.15
C SER A 43 -19.23 14.25 22.97
N GLY A 44 -19.66 14.65 21.77
CA GLY A 44 -19.86 16.06 21.38
C GLY A 44 -18.56 16.81 21.11
N ILE A 45 -17.42 16.12 21.06
CA ILE A 45 -16.10 16.71 20.84
C ILE A 45 -15.76 16.69 19.35
N SER A 46 -15.46 17.86 18.79
CA SER A 46 -14.95 18.06 17.42
C SER A 46 -13.55 18.66 17.48
N VAL A 47 -12.59 18.07 16.74
CA VAL A 47 -11.24 18.66 16.59
C VAL A 47 -11.30 20.00 15.87
N ALA A 48 -12.18 20.12 14.86
CA ALA A 48 -12.39 21.37 14.14
C ALA A 48 -12.84 22.50 15.08
N GLU A 49 -13.77 22.21 15.98
CA GLU A 49 -14.28 23.18 16.95
C GLU A 49 -13.24 23.50 18.04
N GLN A 50 -12.72 22.47 18.71
CA GLN A 50 -11.92 22.66 19.93
C GLN A 50 -10.49 23.12 19.67
N VAL A 51 -9.88 22.68 18.56
CA VAL A 51 -8.48 22.99 18.23
C VAL A 51 -8.39 24.14 17.26
N PHE A 52 -9.33 24.24 16.31
CA PHE A 52 -9.26 25.23 15.23
C PHE A 52 -10.30 26.34 15.29
N GLY A 53 -11.16 26.36 16.32
CA GLY A 53 -12.11 27.45 16.57
C GLY A 53 -13.41 27.36 15.76
N GLY A 54 -13.67 26.21 15.12
CA GLY A 54 -14.95 25.95 14.45
C GLY A 54 -15.17 26.69 13.13
N GLY A 55 -16.40 26.62 12.66
CA GLY A 55 -16.84 27.27 11.42
C GLY A 55 -16.05 26.82 10.19
N ARG A 56 -16.05 27.67 9.16
CA ARG A 56 -15.42 27.32 7.88
C ARG A 56 -13.92 27.08 8.01
N ASP A 57 -13.20 28.01 8.64
CA ASP A 57 -11.74 27.94 8.71
C ASP A 57 -11.27 26.78 9.60
N GLY A 58 -11.98 26.51 10.69
CA GLY A 58 -11.72 25.34 11.53
C GLY A 58 -11.88 24.03 10.77
N ASN A 59 -12.94 23.92 9.97
CA ASN A 59 -13.18 22.76 9.13
C ASN A 59 -12.14 22.55 8.04
N VAL A 60 -11.71 23.62 7.37
CA VAL A 60 -10.65 23.54 6.36
C VAL A 60 -9.33 23.10 6.98
N ARG A 61 -8.97 23.65 8.15
CA ARG A 61 -7.74 23.26 8.87
C ARG A 61 -7.78 21.81 9.34
N ALA A 62 -8.92 21.35 9.87
CA ALA A 62 -9.12 19.95 10.25
C ALA A 62 -8.99 19.02 9.04
N TYR A 63 -9.57 19.39 7.89
CA TYR A 63 -9.45 18.62 6.65
C TYR A 63 -8.00 18.50 6.16
N VAL A 64 -7.27 19.62 6.08
CA VAL A 64 -5.87 19.62 5.66
C VAL A 64 -5.02 18.82 6.64
N LEU A 65 -5.23 18.99 7.95
CA LEU A 65 -4.52 18.20 8.97
C LEU A 65 -4.78 16.70 8.77
N ALA A 66 -6.04 16.28 8.67
CA ALA A 66 -6.41 14.88 8.49
C ALA A 66 -5.76 14.27 7.24
N ALA A 67 -5.68 15.02 6.14
CA ALA A 67 -5.05 14.57 4.91
C ALA A 67 -3.52 14.50 5.00
N LEU A 68 -2.88 15.37 5.79
CA LEU A 68 -1.43 15.41 5.94
C LEU A 68 -0.88 14.39 6.95
N ILE A 69 -1.67 13.96 7.94
CA ILE A 69 -1.25 12.94 8.91
C ILE A 69 -0.70 11.65 8.25
N PRO A 70 -1.40 10.97 7.32
CA PRO A 70 -0.86 9.79 6.67
C PRO A 70 0.40 10.09 5.86
N VAL A 71 0.47 11.26 5.23
CA VAL A 71 1.63 11.68 4.42
C VAL A 71 2.86 11.88 5.30
N ALA A 72 2.70 12.62 6.38
CA ALA A 72 3.76 12.86 7.36
C ALA A 72 4.25 11.54 7.96
N TYR A 73 3.33 10.63 8.28
CA TYR A 73 3.67 9.31 8.80
C TYR A 73 4.50 8.49 7.80
N VAL A 74 4.05 8.39 6.53
CA VAL A 74 4.77 7.65 5.49
C VAL A 74 6.15 8.25 5.20
N VAL A 75 6.24 9.58 5.11
CA VAL A 75 7.52 10.27 4.88
C VAL A 75 8.46 10.06 6.06
N TRP A 76 7.95 10.15 7.30
CA TRP A 76 8.74 9.89 8.50
C TRP A 76 9.24 8.45 8.54
N ASP A 77 8.38 7.46 8.24
CA ASP A 77 8.75 6.04 8.19
C ASP A 77 9.88 5.80 7.17
N LEU A 78 9.78 6.42 5.98
CA LEU A 78 10.78 6.34 4.92
C LEU A 78 12.14 6.89 5.36
N VAL A 79 12.16 8.06 6.00
CA VAL A 79 13.39 8.73 6.48
C VAL A 79 13.98 7.98 7.67
N ARG A 80 13.15 7.58 8.63
CA ARG A 80 13.60 6.94 9.88
C ARG A 80 14.14 5.54 9.64
N ASN A 81 13.45 4.74 8.83
CA ASN A 81 13.83 3.36 8.53
C ASN A 81 14.75 3.25 7.32
N ARG A 82 15.10 4.38 6.68
CA ARG A 82 15.98 4.49 5.51
C ARG A 82 15.59 3.53 4.38
N THR A 83 14.28 3.34 4.19
CA THR A 83 13.74 2.30 3.31
C THR A 83 13.69 2.80 1.87
N LEU A 84 14.84 2.97 1.21
CA LEU A 84 14.92 3.55 -0.14
C LEU A 84 14.64 2.53 -1.28
N SER A 85 13.75 1.56 -1.05
CA SER A 85 13.37 0.60 -2.10
C SER A 85 12.50 1.29 -3.16
N PRO A 86 12.53 0.84 -4.43
CA PRO A 86 11.66 1.39 -5.48
C PRO A 86 10.17 1.38 -5.08
N VAL A 87 9.75 0.33 -4.37
CA VAL A 87 8.37 0.19 -3.84
C VAL A 87 8.04 1.29 -2.83
N ALA A 88 8.94 1.53 -1.88
CA ALA A 88 8.75 2.55 -0.86
C ALA A 88 8.77 3.97 -1.47
N LEU A 89 9.59 4.20 -2.50
CA LEU A 89 9.62 5.48 -3.23
C LEU A 89 8.32 5.75 -4.00
N ILE A 90 7.77 4.74 -4.68
CA ILE A 90 6.48 4.85 -5.38
C ILE A 90 5.35 5.16 -4.38
N GLY A 91 5.29 4.41 -3.28
CA GLY A 91 4.31 4.64 -2.21
C GLY A 91 4.45 6.01 -1.54
N GLY A 92 5.69 6.45 -1.31
CA GLY A 92 6.02 7.78 -0.79
C GLY A 92 5.58 8.90 -1.73
N ALA A 93 5.90 8.78 -3.03
CA ALA A 93 5.46 9.74 -4.05
C ALA A 93 3.93 9.82 -4.14
N GLY A 94 3.23 8.67 -4.10
CA GLY A 94 1.77 8.63 -4.06
C GLY A 94 1.17 9.31 -2.81
N SER A 95 1.81 9.16 -1.66
CA SER A 95 1.44 9.87 -0.43
C SER A 95 1.63 11.38 -0.57
N VAL A 96 2.76 11.83 -1.10
CA VAL A 96 3.01 13.27 -1.34
C VAL A 96 2.00 13.86 -2.32
N PHE A 97 1.70 13.15 -3.42
CA PHE A 97 0.66 13.55 -4.37
C PHE A 97 -0.69 13.73 -3.69
N SER A 98 -1.05 12.82 -2.78
CA SER A 98 -2.29 12.92 -2.00
C SER A 98 -2.31 14.13 -1.07
N GLY A 99 -1.18 14.41 -0.41
CA GLY A 99 -1.02 15.58 0.45
C GLY A 99 -1.14 16.89 -0.32
N ALA A 100 -0.56 16.95 -1.53
CA ALA A 100 -0.70 18.11 -2.41
C ALA A 100 -2.16 18.33 -2.83
N LEU A 101 -2.90 17.26 -3.16
CA LEU A 101 -4.32 17.34 -3.50
C LEU A 101 -5.20 17.79 -2.32
N ALA A 102 -4.76 17.67 -1.07
CA ALA A 102 -5.50 18.17 0.08
C ALA A 102 -5.72 19.69 0.02
N PHE A 103 -4.81 20.42 -0.63
CA PHE A 103 -4.92 21.87 -0.82
C PHE A 103 -5.76 22.27 -2.03
N TRP A 104 -6.22 21.30 -2.83
CA TRP A 104 -7.20 21.55 -3.87
C TRP A 104 -8.62 21.48 -3.27
N PHE A 105 -9.13 22.66 -2.91
CA PHE A 105 -10.42 22.83 -2.25
C PHE A 105 -11.57 22.79 -3.26
N VAL A 106 -12.25 21.64 -3.33
CA VAL A 106 -13.36 21.36 -4.26
C VAL A 106 -14.40 20.49 -3.56
N ASP A 107 -15.64 20.58 -4.02
CA ASP A 107 -16.79 19.76 -3.62
C ASP A 107 -17.43 19.07 -4.84
N GLY A 108 -18.50 18.29 -4.58
CA GLY A 108 -19.29 17.60 -5.61
C GLY A 108 -18.45 16.69 -6.51
N PHE A 109 -18.63 16.83 -7.82
CA PHE A 109 -17.96 16.00 -8.82
C PHE A 109 -16.42 16.08 -8.73
N TRP A 110 -15.87 17.29 -8.58
CA TRP A 110 -14.42 17.46 -8.51
C TRP A 110 -13.82 16.88 -7.25
N PHE A 111 -14.55 16.93 -6.13
CA PHE A 111 -14.15 16.21 -4.91
C PHE A 111 -14.10 14.70 -5.14
N ALA A 112 -15.13 14.13 -5.76
CA ALA A 112 -15.21 12.71 -6.05
C ALA A 112 -14.05 12.21 -6.94
N VAL A 113 -13.66 13.00 -7.95
CA VAL A 113 -12.50 12.69 -8.79
C VAL A 113 -11.19 12.85 -8.00
N LYS A 114 -11.06 13.92 -7.22
CA LYS A 114 -9.88 14.22 -6.38
C LYS A 114 -9.59 13.11 -5.38
N ASP A 115 -10.61 12.62 -4.68
CA ASP A 115 -10.45 11.59 -3.64
C ASP A 115 -9.92 10.26 -4.22
N SER A 116 -10.31 9.93 -5.45
CA SER A 116 -9.86 8.75 -6.19
C SER A 116 -8.60 8.97 -7.04
N ALA A 117 -8.04 10.17 -7.07
CA ALA A 117 -6.96 10.53 -7.98
C ALA A 117 -5.71 9.65 -7.81
N ARG A 118 -5.42 9.20 -6.58
CA ARG A 118 -4.30 8.28 -6.31
C ARG A 118 -4.48 6.95 -7.04
N SER A 119 -5.69 6.38 -7.03
CA SER A 119 -5.98 5.12 -7.71
C SER A 119 -5.91 5.29 -9.23
N TYR A 120 -6.41 6.42 -9.76
CA TYR A 120 -6.25 6.74 -11.18
C TYR A 120 -4.79 6.85 -11.59
N LEU A 121 -4.00 7.60 -10.81
CA LEU A 121 -2.57 7.74 -11.06
C LEU A 121 -1.86 6.38 -11.00
N THR A 122 -2.12 5.59 -9.97
CA THR A 122 -1.50 4.29 -9.76
C THR A 122 -1.85 3.33 -10.90
N GLY A 123 -3.13 3.20 -11.24
CA GLY A 123 -3.58 2.40 -12.36
C GLY A 123 -2.94 2.81 -13.69
N VAL A 124 -2.91 4.12 -14.01
CA VAL A 124 -2.27 4.62 -15.23
C VAL A 124 -0.77 4.31 -15.25
N LEU A 125 -0.05 4.53 -14.14
CA LEU A 125 1.38 4.22 -14.04
C LEU A 125 1.65 2.73 -14.24
N PHE A 126 0.81 1.86 -13.70
CA PHE A 126 0.91 0.42 -13.91
C PHE A 126 0.64 0.05 -15.38
N LEU A 127 -0.40 0.60 -16.02
CA LEU A 127 -0.67 0.36 -17.45
C LEU A 127 0.49 0.81 -18.33
N ILE A 128 1.02 2.02 -18.11
CA ILE A 128 2.18 2.54 -18.84
C ILE A 128 3.36 1.59 -18.64
N SER A 129 3.65 1.18 -17.40
CA SER A 129 4.77 0.28 -17.12
C SER A 129 4.64 -1.09 -17.78
N ALA A 130 3.41 -1.60 -17.91
CA ALA A 130 3.15 -2.90 -18.54
C ALA A 130 3.45 -2.91 -20.04
N ALA A 131 3.43 -1.73 -20.68
CA ALA A 131 3.85 -1.56 -22.07
C ALA A 131 5.37 -1.40 -22.24
N THR A 132 6.14 -1.35 -21.13
CA THR A 132 7.61 -1.25 -21.15
C THR A 132 8.28 -2.62 -20.90
N SER A 133 9.61 -2.66 -20.99
CA SER A 133 10.42 -3.83 -20.62
C SER A 133 10.52 -4.08 -19.10
N VAL A 134 9.93 -3.19 -18.28
CA VAL A 134 9.95 -3.29 -16.81
C VAL A 134 8.55 -3.03 -16.24
N PRO A 135 7.62 -3.99 -16.34
CA PRO A 135 6.30 -3.90 -15.70
C PRO A 135 6.45 -3.67 -14.20
N LEU A 136 5.63 -2.80 -13.60
CA LEU A 136 5.78 -2.44 -12.19
C LEU A 136 5.71 -3.67 -11.27
N LEU A 137 4.88 -4.67 -11.55
CA LEU A 137 4.84 -5.90 -10.73
C LEU A 137 6.20 -6.59 -10.62
N ARG A 138 7.04 -6.53 -11.67
CA ARG A 138 8.42 -7.01 -11.64
C ARG A 138 9.28 -6.23 -10.64
N VAL A 139 9.12 -4.90 -10.61
CA VAL A 139 9.82 -4.02 -9.66
C VAL A 139 9.46 -4.37 -8.21
N PHE A 140 8.18 -4.64 -7.95
CA PHE A 140 7.73 -5.07 -6.61
C PHE A 140 8.33 -6.42 -6.21
N LEU A 141 8.35 -7.40 -7.12
CA LEU A 141 8.94 -8.72 -6.86
C LEU A 141 10.46 -8.66 -6.67
N ASP A 142 11.17 -7.86 -7.48
CA ASP A 142 12.61 -7.64 -7.29
C ASP A 142 12.90 -6.99 -5.94
N ALA A 143 12.13 -5.96 -5.58
CA ALA A 143 12.27 -5.31 -4.27
C ALA A 143 12.03 -6.28 -3.11
N ALA A 144 11.08 -7.22 -3.24
CA ALA A 144 10.83 -8.26 -2.25
C ALA A 144 12.02 -9.24 -2.13
N SER A 145 12.76 -9.47 -3.21
CA SER A 145 13.96 -10.33 -3.22
C SER A 145 15.23 -9.66 -2.67
N LEU A 146 15.19 -8.37 -2.28
CA LEU A 146 16.37 -7.64 -1.80
C LEU A 146 16.99 -8.23 -0.53
N GLY A 147 16.20 -8.91 0.30
CA GLY A 147 16.66 -9.56 1.54
C GLY A 147 17.18 -10.98 1.36
N GLU A 148 17.12 -11.53 0.15
CA GLU A 148 17.52 -12.90 -0.15
C GLU A 148 19.02 -13.03 -0.40
N SER A 149 19.53 -14.27 -0.39
CA SER A 149 20.92 -14.54 -0.75
C SER A 149 21.20 -14.14 -2.21
N PRO A 150 22.46 -13.82 -2.57
CA PRO A 150 22.81 -13.48 -3.95
C PRO A 150 22.40 -14.56 -4.97
N GLU A 151 22.52 -15.83 -4.61
CA GLU A 151 22.13 -16.99 -5.43
C GLU A 151 20.62 -17.04 -5.67
N HIS A 152 19.82 -16.97 -4.59
CA HIS A 152 18.36 -16.91 -4.64
C HIS A 152 17.85 -15.74 -5.49
N ARG A 153 18.49 -14.58 -5.32
CA ARG A 153 18.14 -13.39 -6.07
C ARG A 153 18.50 -13.53 -7.55
N ALA A 154 19.65 -14.13 -7.88
CA ALA A 154 20.04 -14.42 -9.25
C ALA A 154 19.02 -15.36 -9.94
N ALA A 155 18.61 -16.44 -9.26
CA ALA A 155 17.58 -17.36 -9.76
C ALA A 155 16.25 -16.63 -10.03
N THR A 156 15.79 -15.81 -9.08
CA THR A 156 14.56 -15.01 -9.22
C THR A 156 14.65 -14.03 -10.40
N GLN A 157 15.80 -13.37 -10.55
CA GLN A 157 16.07 -12.43 -11.63
C GLN A 157 16.18 -13.10 -13.01
N GLN A 158 16.72 -14.31 -13.08
CA GLN A 158 16.75 -15.11 -14.30
C GLN A 158 15.33 -15.57 -14.66
N ALA A 159 14.55 -16.05 -13.69
CA ALA A 159 13.17 -16.47 -13.91
C ALA A 159 12.28 -15.33 -14.43
N MET A 160 12.42 -14.12 -13.90
CA MET A 160 11.66 -12.95 -14.39
C MET A 160 12.07 -12.46 -15.79
N ARG A 161 13.22 -12.91 -16.32
CA ARG A 161 13.68 -12.62 -17.70
C ARG A 161 13.16 -13.62 -18.72
N ASP A 162 12.68 -14.79 -18.30
CA ASP A 162 12.07 -15.76 -19.20
C ASP A 162 10.89 -15.11 -19.95
N PRO A 163 10.79 -15.24 -21.29
CA PRO A 163 9.75 -14.56 -22.07
C PRO A 163 8.32 -14.89 -21.62
N GLY A 164 8.07 -16.13 -21.17
CA GLY A 164 6.76 -16.55 -20.69
C GLY A 164 6.40 -15.93 -19.35
N VAL A 165 7.36 -15.90 -18.42
CA VAL A 165 7.20 -15.25 -17.11
C VAL A 165 7.09 -13.74 -17.25
N HIS A 166 7.89 -13.13 -18.14
CA HIS A 166 7.82 -11.70 -18.42
C HIS A 166 6.46 -11.25 -18.95
N ARG A 167 5.88 -12.01 -19.89
CA ARG A 167 4.50 -11.76 -20.38
C ARG A 167 3.48 -11.87 -19.25
N ALA A 168 3.65 -12.83 -18.34
CA ALA A 168 2.78 -12.97 -17.18
C ALA A 168 2.94 -11.82 -16.18
N LEU A 169 4.16 -11.27 -15.99
CA LEU A 169 4.40 -10.06 -15.20
C LEU A 169 3.70 -8.84 -15.80
N ALA A 170 3.78 -8.66 -17.13
CA ALA A 170 3.06 -7.60 -17.82
C ALA A 170 1.54 -7.76 -17.66
N LEU A 171 1.01 -8.96 -17.89
CA LEU A 171 -0.41 -9.24 -17.71
C LEU A 171 -0.87 -9.02 -16.25
N GLY A 172 -0.12 -9.50 -15.26
CA GLY A 172 -0.41 -9.26 -13.85
C GLY A 172 -0.41 -7.78 -13.50
N THR A 173 0.51 -7.00 -14.09
CA THR A 173 0.56 -5.53 -13.95
C THR A 173 -0.70 -4.88 -14.53
N VAL A 174 -1.16 -5.29 -15.71
CA VAL A 174 -2.41 -4.81 -16.33
C VAL A 174 -3.63 -5.18 -15.49
N VAL A 175 -3.70 -6.42 -14.98
CA VAL A 175 -4.81 -6.87 -14.13
C VAL A 175 -4.89 -6.04 -12.85
N PHE A 176 -3.75 -5.84 -12.16
CA PHE A 176 -3.71 -4.99 -10.97
C PHE A 176 -4.12 -3.54 -11.29
N ALA A 177 -3.64 -2.99 -12.41
CA ALA A 177 -4.03 -1.66 -12.86
C ALA A 177 -5.54 -1.55 -13.08
N GLY A 178 -6.15 -2.54 -13.72
CA GLY A 178 -7.60 -2.59 -13.94
C GLY A 178 -8.37 -2.61 -12.62
N VAL A 179 -7.93 -3.42 -11.65
CA VAL A 179 -8.55 -3.48 -10.32
C VAL A 179 -8.47 -2.13 -9.61
N ASP A 180 -7.31 -1.46 -9.66
CA ASP A 180 -7.12 -0.17 -8.99
C ASP A 180 -7.90 0.97 -9.65
N LEU A 181 -7.93 1.01 -11.00
CA LEU A 181 -8.76 1.97 -11.75
C LEU A 181 -10.25 1.78 -11.47
N LEU A 182 -10.74 0.54 -11.51
CA LEU A 182 -12.14 0.23 -11.19
C LEU A 182 -12.47 0.59 -9.73
N GLY A 183 -11.56 0.31 -8.80
CA GLY A 183 -11.67 0.73 -7.40
C GLY A 183 -11.79 2.25 -7.27
N GLY A 184 -10.97 3.00 -8.00
CA GLY A 184 -11.04 4.46 -8.08
C GLY A 184 -12.39 4.95 -8.62
N VAL A 185 -12.91 4.34 -9.69
CA VAL A 185 -14.23 4.69 -10.26
C VAL A 185 -15.34 4.44 -9.24
N VAL A 186 -15.36 3.27 -8.60
CA VAL A 186 -16.36 2.94 -7.57
C VAL A 186 -16.27 3.94 -6.41
N ASN A 187 -15.05 4.25 -5.93
CA ASN A 187 -14.86 5.24 -4.87
C ASN A 187 -15.33 6.64 -5.28
N SER A 188 -15.11 7.06 -6.52
CA SER A 188 -15.62 8.34 -7.03
C SER A 188 -17.14 8.34 -7.07
N ILE A 189 -17.78 7.27 -7.53
CA ILE A 189 -19.25 7.17 -7.54
C ILE A 189 -19.80 7.28 -6.12
N VAL A 190 -19.22 6.55 -5.16
CA VAL A 190 -19.64 6.60 -3.76
C VAL A 190 -19.48 8.01 -3.18
N ASN A 191 -18.32 8.65 -3.40
CA ASN A 191 -18.09 10.02 -2.94
C ASN A 191 -19.06 11.02 -3.59
N TYR A 192 -19.31 10.91 -4.89
CA TYR A 192 -20.23 11.80 -5.60
C TYR A 192 -21.66 11.70 -5.06
N VAL A 193 -22.11 10.50 -4.71
CA VAL A 193 -23.46 10.26 -4.19
C VAL A 193 -23.60 10.64 -2.70
N ARG A 194 -22.54 10.47 -1.91
CA ARG A 194 -22.60 10.58 -0.43
C ARG A 194 -22.03 11.88 0.13
N VAL A 195 -21.08 12.51 -0.56
CA VAL A 195 -20.45 13.77 -0.14
C VAL A 195 -21.06 14.91 -0.95
N THR A 196 -22.23 15.36 -0.52
CA THR A 196 -23.06 16.37 -1.19
C THR A 196 -22.94 17.75 -0.56
N ALA A 197 -22.41 17.83 0.67
CA ALA A 197 -22.22 19.09 1.38
C ALA A 197 -21.12 19.96 0.72
N LYS A 198 -21.19 21.28 0.96
CA LYS A 198 -20.20 22.23 0.44
C LYS A 198 -18.88 22.10 1.17
N PHE A 199 -17.77 22.25 0.44
CA PHE A 199 -16.44 22.17 1.05
C PHE A 199 -16.29 23.20 2.18
N GLY A 200 -15.75 22.75 3.32
CA GLY A 200 -15.51 23.58 4.50
C GLY A 200 -16.69 23.69 5.47
N THR A 201 -17.75 22.89 5.32
CA THR A 201 -18.80 22.74 6.34
C THR A 201 -18.56 21.52 7.23
N ASP A 202 -19.19 21.48 8.40
CA ASP A 202 -19.13 20.31 9.30
C ASP A 202 -19.69 19.07 8.61
N ASP A 203 -20.81 19.21 7.89
CA ASP A 203 -21.44 18.13 7.14
C ASP A 203 -20.51 17.54 6.08
N PHE A 204 -19.70 18.37 5.41
CA PHE A 204 -18.74 17.87 4.44
C PHE A 204 -17.69 16.99 5.11
N ASN A 205 -17.09 17.46 6.21
CA ASN A 205 -16.10 16.67 6.96
C ASN A 205 -16.72 15.37 7.51
N ALA A 206 -17.95 15.43 8.01
CA ALA A 206 -18.69 14.27 8.49
C ALA A 206 -18.96 13.23 7.39
N GLN A 207 -19.42 13.69 6.21
CA GLN A 207 -19.69 12.83 5.07
C GLN A 207 -18.41 12.18 4.54
N VAL A 208 -17.30 12.92 4.46
CA VAL A 208 -15.99 12.40 4.07
C VAL A 208 -15.51 11.34 5.07
N ALA A 209 -15.62 11.61 6.38
CA ALA A 209 -15.27 10.64 7.41
C ALA A 209 -16.10 9.35 7.28
N ALA A 210 -17.40 9.48 7.04
CA ALA A 210 -18.31 8.35 6.87
C ALA A 210 -18.01 7.52 5.62
N VAL A 211 -17.79 8.16 4.46
CA VAL A 211 -17.41 7.46 3.23
C VAL A 211 -16.08 6.74 3.39
N ASN A 212 -15.08 7.41 3.98
CA ASN A 212 -13.79 6.79 4.26
C ASN A 212 -13.92 5.56 5.17
N ALA A 213 -14.74 5.64 6.22
CA ALA A 213 -14.99 4.51 7.11
C ALA A 213 -15.64 3.32 6.38
N ILE A 214 -16.63 3.58 5.52
CA ILE A 214 -17.36 2.56 4.76
C ILE A 214 -16.46 1.93 3.68
N MET A 215 -15.70 2.74 2.95
CA MET A 215 -14.94 2.29 1.78
C MET A 215 -13.59 1.65 2.13
N ARG A 216 -13.02 1.94 3.30
CA ARG A 216 -11.66 1.51 3.63
C ARG A 216 -11.48 0.00 3.59
N VAL A 217 -12.32 -0.75 4.32
CA VAL A 217 -12.18 -2.21 4.42
C VAL A 217 -12.50 -2.89 3.09
N PRO A 218 -13.63 -2.60 2.41
CA PRO A 218 -13.90 -3.16 1.09
C PRO A 218 -12.82 -2.83 0.06
N GLY A 219 -12.34 -1.58 0.03
CA GLY A 219 -11.27 -1.14 -0.86
C GLY A 219 -9.98 -1.94 -0.65
N LEU A 220 -9.56 -2.11 0.60
CA LEU A 220 -8.39 -2.93 0.95
C LEU A 220 -8.55 -4.38 0.47
N ILE A 221 -9.71 -4.99 0.69
CA ILE A 221 -9.99 -6.38 0.25
C ILE A 221 -9.88 -6.49 -1.27
N VAL A 222 -10.46 -5.55 -2.01
CA VAL A 222 -10.39 -5.53 -3.48
C VAL A 222 -8.94 -5.37 -3.96
N SER A 223 -8.17 -4.46 -3.38
CA SER A 223 -6.75 -4.30 -3.73
C SER A 223 -5.94 -5.57 -3.45
N LEU A 224 -6.13 -6.19 -2.28
CA LEU A 224 -5.46 -7.45 -1.93
C LEU A 224 -5.83 -8.58 -2.88
N ALA A 225 -7.12 -8.69 -3.26
CA ALA A 225 -7.57 -9.67 -4.24
C ALA A 225 -6.93 -9.42 -5.62
N GLY A 226 -6.84 -8.16 -6.07
CA GLY A 226 -6.17 -7.81 -7.32
C GLY A 226 -4.69 -8.20 -7.33
N ILE A 227 -3.97 -7.92 -6.25
CA ILE A 227 -2.59 -8.34 -6.05
C ILE A 227 -2.47 -9.86 -6.06
N ALA A 228 -3.35 -10.57 -5.35
CA ALA A 228 -3.36 -12.03 -5.30
C ALA A 228 -3.58 -12.66 -6.68
N VAL A 229 -4.52 -12.12 -7.47
CA VAL A 229 -4.76 -12.57 -8.85
C VAL A 229 -3.55 -12.28 -9.74
N ALA A 230 -2.96 -11.08 -9.65
CA ALA A 230 -1.77 -10.71 -10.40
C ALA A 230 -0.59 -11.66 -10.09
N PHE A 231 -0.35 -11.96 -8.81
CA PHE A 231 0.67 -12.93 -8.42
C PHE A 231 0.34 -14.34 -8.87
N TRP A 232 -0.91 -14.78 -8.77
CA TRP A 232 -1.33 -16.10 -9.23
C TRP A 232 -1.03 -16.30 -10.72
N ILE A 233 -1.26 -15.29 -11.56
CA ILE A 233 -0.93 -15.32 -12.99
C ILE A 233 0.57 -15.54 -13.20
N VAL A 234 1.41 -14.78 -12.51
CA VAL A 234 2.88 -14.88 -12.60
C VAL A 234 3.36 -16.23 -12.09
N GLN A 235 2.90 -16.64 -10.92
CA GLN A 235 3.26 -17.90 -10.28
C GLN A 235 2.91 -19.10 -11.16
N ARG A 236 1.76 -19.07 -11.84
CA ARG A 236 1.38 -20.11 -12.80
C ARG A 236 2.31 -20.16 -14.01
N ALA A 237 2.83 -19.03 -14.48
CA ALA A 237 3.81 -19.00 -15.56
C ALA A 237 5.17 -19.57 -15.11
N VAL A 238 5.60 -19.23 -13.90
CA VAL A 238 6.81 -19.78 -13.28
C VAL A 238 6.70 -21.29 -13.15
N GLN A 239 5.58 -21.81 -12.64
CA GLN A 239 5.37 -23.25 -12.49
C GLN A 239 5.32 -23.99 -13.83
N ARG A 240 4.75 -23.36 -14.87
CA ARG A 240 4.78 -23.91 -16.24
C ARG A 240 6.19 -23.99 -16.81
N ARG A 241 7.06 -23.03 -16.48
CA ARG A 241 8.42 -22.94 -17.00
C ARG A 241 9.43 -23.79 -16.22
N TYR A 242 9.34 -23.79 -14.90
CA TYR A 242 10.34 -24.37 -14.00
C TYR A 242 9.82 -25.57 -13.19
N GLY A 243 8.52 -25.87 -13.24
CA GLY A 243 7.89 -27.00 -12.54
C GLY A 243 7.02 -26.59 -11.34
N GLN A 244 6.15 -27.49 -10.89
CA GLN A 244 5.10 -27.18 -9.90
C GLN A 244 5.62 -26.70 -8.54
N GLY A 245 6.83 -27.13 -8.15
CA GLY A 245 7.48 -26.70 -6.90
C GLY A 245 8.13 -25.30 -6.96
N ALA A 246 8.33 -24.73 -8.16
CA ALA A 246 9.01 -23.46 -8.33
C ALA A 246 8.14 -22.28 -7.90
N SER A 247 8.68 -21.32 -7.14
CA SER A 247 7.96 -20.14 -6.64
C SER A 247 8.87 -18.93 -6.53
N LEU A 248 8.40 -17.77 -7.01
CA LEU A 248 9.14 -16.50 -6.83
C LEU A 248 9.11 -16.00 -5.39
N LEU A 249 8.14 -16.45 -4.60
CA LEU A 249 8.03 -16.11 -3.17
C LEU A 249 8.87 -17.05 -2.30
N GLU A 250 9.32 -18.17 -2.85
CA GLU A 250 10.22 -19.10 -2.18
C GLU A 250 11.45 -19.34 -3.06
N PRO A 251 12.38 -18.37 -3.14
CA PRO A 251 13.50 -18.41 -4.07
C PRO A 251 14.36 -19.67 -3.98
N ALA A 252 14.50 -20.25 -2.79
CA ALA A 252 15.20 -21.53 -2.60
C ALA A 252 14.55 -22.68 -3.39
N LYS A 253 13.21 -22.75 -3.45
CA LYS A 253 12.50 -23.76 -4.23
C LYS A 253 12.63 -23.52 -5.74
N LEU A 254 12.60 -22.25 -6.15
CA LEU A 254 12.82 -21.89 -7.54
C LEU A 254 14.23 -22.26 -7.99
N GLU A 255 15.24 -21.94 -7.19
CA GLU A 255 16.62 -22.28 -7.48
C GLU A 255 16.83 -23.79 -7.60
N ALA A 256 16.33 -24.57 -6.63
CA ALA A 256 16.39 -26.03 -6.68
C ALA A 256 15.76 -26.58 -7.97
N ALA A 257 14.57 -26.09 -8.34
CA ALA A 257 13.89 -26.49 -9.57
C ALA A 257 14.67 -26.08 -10.85
N MET A 258 15.40 -24.97 -10.83
CA MET A 258 16.26 -24.54 -11.93
C MET A 258 17.54 -25.38 -12.03
N ARG A 259 18.16 -25.75 -10.90
CA ARG A 259 19.34 -26.65 -10.85
C ARG A 259 18.99 -28.04 -11.38
N GLU A 260 17.85 -28.61 -10.98
CA GLU A 260 17.37 -29.91 -11.48
C GLU A 260 17.19 -29.94 -13.01
N ARG A 261 16.96 -28.78 -13.62
CA ARG A 261 16.81 -28.61 -15.07
C ARG A 261 18.10 -28.23 -15.80
N GLY A 262 19.21 -28.08 -15.09
CA GLY A 262 20.50 -27.66 -15.65
C GLY A 262 20.53 -26.20 -16.13
N GLU A 263 19.66 -25.34 -15.57
CA GLU A 263 19.50 -23.95 -16.02
C GLU A 263 20.30 -22.93 -15.20
N LEU A 264 20.97 -23.40 -14.16
CA LEU A 264 21.96 -22.66 -13.39
C LEU A 264 23.31 -23.33 -13.61
N ALA A 265 24.32 -22.56 -14.00
CA ALA A 265 25.68 -23.08 -14.10
C ALA A 265 26.16 -23.50 -12.70
N GLU A 266 26.84 -24.65 -12.61
CA GLU A 266 27.58 -25.02 -11.39
C GLU A 266 28.58 -23.89 -11.10
N GLY A 267 28.42 -23.26 -9.94
CA GLY A 267 29.30 -22.20 -9.46
C GLY A 267 30.65 -22.75 -9.00
#